data_AF-A0A352DQI9-F1
#
_entry.id   AF-A0A352DQI9-F1
#
_cell.length_a   1.000
_cell.length_b   1.000
_cell.length_c   1.000
_cell.angle_alpha   90.00
_cell.angle_beta   90.00
_cell.angle_gamma   90.00
#
_symmetry.space_group_name_H-M   'P 1'
#
loop_
_entity.id
_entity.type
_entity.pdbx_description
1 polymer ?
#
loop_
_entity_poly.entity_id
_entity_poly.type
_entity_poly.pdbx_seq_one_letter_code
_entity_poly.pdbx_strand_id
1 'polypeptide(L)'
;MLTPEDCTGKEKCMEIIRYPSEKAVNEAVREDQMLMAAIFTDRSAAVVCPLKDVSDHSSLLMCAGFSPGDADNCFRILFSSASADWQFMCPRSYKDNTDRESALGEFYRDGLAVIPEFLTLMGYFTQIKIKNLTGEIWDF
;
A
#
# COMPACT_ATOMS: atom_id res chain seq x y z
N MET A 1 8.43 20.25 33.90
CA MET A 1 7.07 20.42 33.34
C MET A 1 7.25 20.74 31.89
N LEU A 2 6.81 19.82 31.01
CA LEU A 2 6.75 20.09 29.56
C LEU A 2 5.63 21.09 29.32
N THR A 3 5.83 22.03 28.40
CA THR A 3 4.84 23.05 28.08
C THR A 3 3.81 22.48 27.10
N PRO A 4 2.56 22.97 27.05
CA PRO A 4 1.53 22.47 26.13
C PRO A 4 1.88 22.58 24.64
N GLU A 5 2.95 23.33 24.32
CA GLU A 5 3.46 23.54 22.96
C GLU A 5 4.38 22.38 22.50
N ASP A 6 4.80 21.49 23.41
CA ASP A 6 5.66 20.33 23.10
C ASP A 6 4.88 19.12 22.54
N CYS A 7 3.57 19.24 22.33
CA CYS A 7 2.68 18.16 21.86
C CYS A 7 2.05 18.39 20.46
N THR A 8 2.60 19.28 19.64
CA THR A 8 2.08 19.52 18.28
C THR A 8 2.66 18.59 17.21
N GLY A 9 2.89 17.32 17.55
CA GLY A 9 3.02 16.27 16.56
C GLY A 9 1.64 15.70 16.27
N LYS A 10 0.84 16.32 15.39
CA LYS A 10 -0.23 15.55 14.74
C LYS A 10 0.47 14.49 13.91
N GLU A 11 0.57 13.26 14.41
CA GLU A 11 0.89 12.12 13.57
C GLU A 11 -0.08 12.16 12.39
N LYS A 12 0.46 12.36 11.18
CA LYS A 12 -0.36 12.38 9.97
C LYS A 12 -0.78 10.94 9.71
N CYS A 13 -2.03 10.60 10.02
CA CYS A 13 -2.61 9.32 9.62
C CYS A 13 -2.70 9.25 8.09
N MET A 14 -2.49 8.06 7.53
CA MET A 14 -2.66 7.77 6.11
C MET A 14 -4.07 8.14 5.62
N GLU A 15 -4.14 8.90 4.52
CA GLU A 15 -5.41 9.22 3.86
C GLU A 15 -5.89 8.05 2.99
N ILE A 16 -7.16 7.65 3.12
CA ILE A 16 -7.75 6.57 2.31
C ILE A 16 -8.62 7.15 1.19
N ILE A 17 -8.14 7.06 -0.04
CA ILE A 17 -8.81 7.54 -1.25
C ILE A 17 -9.56 6.36 -1.89
N ARG A 18 -10.90 6.47 -1.96
CA ARG A 18 -11.78 5.41 -2.47
C ARG A 18 -12.22 5.69 -3.90
N TYR A 19 -11.80 4.85 -4.84
CA TYR A 19 -12.13 4.93 -6.26
C TYR A 19 -13.02 3.73 -6.69
N PRO A 20 -13.98 3.90 -7.62
CA PRO A 20 -14.43 5.15 -8.24
C PRO A 20 -15.24 6.05 -7.31
N SER A 21 -15.70 5.51 -6.18
CA SER A 21 -16.37 6.27 -5.13
C SER A 21 -16.33 5.49 -3.83
N GLU A 22 -16.58 6.19 -2.71
CA GLU A 22 -16.77 5.54 -1.42
C GLU A 22 -17.87 4.48 -1.45
N LYS A 23 -18.98 4.75 -2.15
CA LYS A 23 -20.09 3.80 -2.30
C LYS A 23 -19.65 2.51 -2.97
N ALA A 24 -18.92 2.59 -4.08
CA ALA A 24 -18.48 1.41 -4.83
C ALA A 24 -17.50 0.56 -4.01
N VAL A 25 -16.56 1.19 -3.30
CA VAL A 25 -15.64 0.48 -2.42
C VAL A 25 -16.40 -0.19 -1.26
N ASN A 26 -17.33 0.52 -0.61
CA ASN A 26 -18.12 -0.04 0.48
C ASN A 26 -19.02 -1.20 0.03
N GLU A 27 -19.56 -1.15 -1.19
CA GLU A 27 -20.29 -2.28 -1.79
C GLU A 27 -19.39 -3.49 -2.01
N ALA A 28 -18.17 -3.28 -2.56
CA ALA A 28 -17.20 -4.34 -2.73
C ALA A 28 -16.76 -4.96 -1.38
N VAL A 29 -16.54 -4.13 -0.35
CA VAL A 29 -16.25 -4.60 1.02
C VAL A 29 -17.41 -5.44 1.55
N ARG A 30 -18.66 -4.97 1.42
CA ARG A 30 -19.86 -5.69 1.88
C ARG A 30 -20.03 -7.04 1.19
N GLU A 31 -19.64 -7.15 -0.07
CA GLU A 31 -19.76 -8.36 -0.88
C GLU A 31 -18.51 -9.25 -0.83
N ASP A 32 -17.53 -8.88 0.00
CA ASP A 32 -16.22 -9.54 0.09
C ASP A 32 -15.53 -9.72 -1.29
N GLN A 33 -15.71 -8.73 -2.16
CA GLN A 33 -15.02 -8.68 -3.44
C GLN A 33 -13.54 -8.37 -3.22
N MET A 34 -12.70 -8.90 -4.12
CA MET A 34 -11.28 -8.56 -4.14
C MET A 34 -11.11 -7.06 -4.42
N LEU A 35 -10.31 -6.40 -3.60
CA LEU A 35 -9.90 -5.00 -3.74
C LEU A 35 -8.44 -4.94 -4.16
N MET A 36 -8.07 -3.90 -4.90
CA MET A 36 -6.69 -3.50 -5.14
C MET A 36 -6.41 -2.22 -4.35
N ALA A 37 -5.23 -2.13 -3.75
CA ALA A 37 -4.72 -0.89 -3.19
C ALA A 37 -3.31 -0.56 -3.70
N ALA A 38 -3.11 0.72 -4.01
CA ALA A 38 -1.81 1.36 -4.16
C ALA A 38 -1.56 2.21 -2.91
N ILE A 39 -0.63 1.79 -2.07
CA ILE A 39 -0.33 2.41 -0.77
C ILE A 39 1.00 3.14 -0.90
N PHE A 40 1.00 4.46 -0.76
CA PHE A 40 2.23 5.24 -0.90
C PHE A 40 3.24 4.86 0.20
N THR A 41 4.50 4.69 -0.22
CA THR A 41 5.59 4.23 0.65
C THR A 41 5.95 5.23 1.75
N ASP A 42 5.62 6.50 1.55
CA ASP A 42 5.78 7.59 2.53
C ASP A 42 4.62 7.67 3.55
N ARG A 43 3.66 6.74 3.49
CA ARG A 43 2.46 6.66 4.34
C ARG A 43 1.47 7.82 4.16
N SER A 44 1.64 8.67 3.15
CA SER A 44 0.80 9.86 2.99
C SER A 44 -0.64 9.50 2.64
N ALA A 45 -0.83 8.53 1.75
CA ALA A 45 -2.13 8.09 1.26
C ALA A 45 -2.13 6.63 0.79
N ALA A 46 -3.33 6.08 0.62
CA ALA A 46 -3.57 4.86 -0.13
C ALA A 46 -4.80 5.03 -1.02
N VAL A 47 -4.70 4.61 -2.27
CA VAL A 47 -5.82 4.56 -3.21
C VAL A 47 -6.34 3.12 -3.27
N VAL A 48 -7.64 2.94 -3.06
CA VAL A 48 -8.31 1.62 -3.03
C VAL A 48 -9.46 1.56 -4.02
N CYS A 49 -9.61 0.41 -4.67
CA CYS A 49 -10.63 0.18 -5.70
C CYS A 49 -11.05 -1.31 -5.78
N PRO A 50 -12.31 -1.63 -6.14
CA PRO A 50 -12.68 -2.99 -6.55
C PRO A 50 -11.79 -3.48 -7.70
N LEU A 51 -11.23 -4.68 -7.59
CA LEU A 51 -10.27 -5.20 -8.58
C LEU A 51 -10.84 -5.25 -10.00
N LYS A 52 -12.15 -5.48 -10.14
CA LYS A 52 -12.83 -5.53 -11.45
C LYS A 52 -12.83 -4.20 -12.21
N ASP A 53 -12.61 -3.08 -11.52
CA ASP A 53 -12.74 -1.73 -12.08
C ASP A 53 -11.40 -1.19 -12.62
N VAL A 54 -10.28 -1.89 -12.38
CA VAL A 54 -8.92 -1.48 -12.81
C VAL A 54 -8.10 -2.69 -13.26
N SER A 55 -7.25 -2.50 -14.28
CA SER A 55 -6.35 -3.59 -14.75
C SER A 55 -5.15 -3.82 -13.83
N ASP A 56 -4.65 -2.75 -13.21
CA ASP A 56 -3.43 -2.71 -12.42
C ASP A 56 -3.36 -1.42 -11.58
N HIS A 57 -2.38 -1.36 -10.67
CA HIS A 57 -2.16 -0.22 -9.79
C HIS A 57 -1.81 1.10 -10.51
N SER A 58 -1.17 1.06 -11.69
CA SER A 58 -0.84 2.26 -12.45
C SER A 58 -2.11 2.86 -13.04
N SER A 59 -3.00 2.02 -13.57
CA SER A 59 -4.32 2.42 -14.05
C SER A 59 -5.19 2.96 -12.91
N LEU A 60 -5.15 2.33 -11.73
CA LEU A 60 -5.82 2.85 -10.52
C LEU A 60 -5.35 4.27 -10.17
N LEU A 61 -4.04 4.49 -10.10
CA LEU A 61 -3.47 5.79 -9.76
C LEU A 61 -3.85 6.86 -10.79
N MET A 62 -3.74 6.56 -12.08
CA MET A 62 -4.14 7.48 -13.15
C MET A 62 -5.63 7.83 -13.07
N CYS A 63 -6.50 6.84 -12.84
CA CYS A 63 -7.93 7.05 -12.66
C CYS A 63 -8.27 7.90 -11.43
N ALA A 64 -7.45 7.81 -10.38
CA ALA A 64 -7.57 8.63 -9.18
C ALA A 64 -6.87 10.01 -9.28
N GLY A 65 -6.32 10.37 -10.45
CA GLY A 65 -5.72 11.67 -10.73
C GLY A 65 -4.23 11.80 -10.38
N PHE A 66 -3.56 10.69 -10.08
CA PHE A 66 -2.11 10.65 -9.83
C PHE A 66 -1.32 10.51 -11.14
N SER A 67 -0.02 10.83 -11.08
CA SER A 67 0.86 10.72 -12.23
C SER A 67 1.30 9.27 -12.45
N PRO A 68 1.65 8.87 -13.69
CA PRO A 68 2.19 7.54 -13.95
C PRO A 68 3.44 7.19 -13.14
N GLY A 69 4.25 8.20 -12.77
CA GLY A 69 5.47 8.00 -11.98
C GLY A 69 5.22 7.67 -10.51
N ASP A 70 4.01 7.93 -10.00
CA ASP A 70 3.65 7.63 -8.61
C ASP A 70 3.50 6.12 -8.35
N ALA A 71 3.32 5.33 -9.41
CA ALA A 71 3.17 3.88 -9.32
C ALA A 71 4.39 3.18 -8.71
N ASP A 72 5.59 3.69 -8.99
CA ASP A 72 6.83 3.17 -8.40
C ASP A 72 6.96 3.51 -6.92
N ASN A 73 6.24 4.52 -6.42
CA ASN A 73 6.31 4.97 -5.03
C ASN A 73 5.28 4.27 -4.13
N CYS A 74 4.66 3.17 -4.59
CA CYS A 74 3.59 2.48 -3.88
C CYS A 74 3.90 1.00 -3.60
N PHE A 75 3.45 0.53 -2.43
CA PHE A 75 3.15 -0.88 -2.23
C PHE A 75 1.84 -1.21 -2.95
N ARG A 76 1.83 -2.32 -3.68
CA ARG A 76 0.63 -2.80 -4.37
C ARG A 76 0.12 -4.08 -3.70
N ILE A 77 -1.13 -4.07 -3.26
CA ILE A 77 -1.74 -5.25 -2.65
C ILE A 77 -3.10 -5.57 -3.27
N LEU A 78 -3.42 -6.87 -3.31
CA LEU A 78 -4.76 -7.38 -3.57
C LEU A 78 -5.30 -7.96 -2.28
N PHE A 79 -6.52 -7.62 -1.87
CA PHE A 79 -7.03 -8.08 -0.59
C PHE A 79 -8.54 -8.31 -0.56
N SER A 80 -8.95 -9.23 0.31
CA SER A 80 -10.33 -9.49 0.73
C SER A 80 -10.32 -9.96 2.19
N SER A 81 -11.46 -10.41 2.71
CA SER A 81 -11.55 -10.98 4.07
C SER A 81 -10.73 -12.26 4.27
N ALA A 82 -10.34 -12.93 3.17
CA ALA A 82 -9.62 -14.19 3.22
C ALA A 82 -8.09 -14.04 3.15
N SER A 83 -7.57 -13.04 2.44
CA SER A 83 -6.13 -12.85 2.25
C SER A 83 -5.78 -11.44 1.82
N ALA A 84 -4.56 -11.02 2.14
CA ALA A 84 -3.92 -9.86 1.53
C ALA A 84 -2.64 -10.33 0.80
N ASP A 85 -2.64 -10.27 -0.52
CA ASP A 85 -1.52 -10.60 -1.37
C ASP A 85 -0.73 -9.33 -1.71
N TRP A 86 0.45 -9.17 -1.12
CA TRP A 86 1.39 -8.13 -1.48
C TRP A 86 2.18 -8.56 -2.71
N GLN A 87 1.98 -7.87 -3.84
CA GLN A 87 2.79 -8.11 -5.03
C GLN A 87 4.12 -7.38 -4.87
N PHE A 88 5.14 -8.13 -4.47
CA PHE A 88 6.43 -7.59 -4.08
C PHE A 88 7.22 -7.14 -5.31
N MET A 89 7.18 -5.84 -5.59
CA MET A 89 7.84 -5.23 -6.74
C MET A 89 8.57 -3.99 -6.27
N CYS A 90 9.74 -4.21 -5.67
CA CYS A 90 10.65 -3.16 -5.24
C CYS A 90 11.18 -2.40 -6.47
N PRO A 91 11.02 -1.07 -6.55
CA PRO A 91 11.65 -0.24 -7.57
C PRO A 91 13.18 -0.38 -7.55
N ARG A 92 13.83 -0.20 -8.71
CA ARG A 92 15.30 -0.27 -8.82
C ARG A 92 16.01 0.80 -8.01
N SER A 93 15.41 1.99 -7.91
CA SER A 93 15.95 3.15 -7.20
C SER A 93 15.17 3.42 -5.91
N TYR A 94 14.67 2.38 -5.25
CA TYR A 94 13.94 2.55 -4.01
C TYR A 94 14.82 3.27 -2.98
N LYS A 95 14.37 4.45 -2.54
CA LYS A 95 15.10 5.37 -1.64
C LYS A 95 16.53 5.70 -2.10
N ASP A 96 16.73 5.84 -3.41
CA ASP A 96 18.04 6.15 -4.02
C ASP A 96 19.12 5.11 -3.72
N ASN A 97 18.73 3.91 -3.27
CA ASN A 97 19.67 2.85 -2.94
C ASN A 97 20.16 2.16 -4.22
N THR A 98 21.47 2.22 -4.48
CA THR A 98 22.10 1.55 -5.63
C THR A 98 22.41 0.09 -5.36
N ASP A 99 22.43 -0.33 -4.09
CA ASP A 99 22.62 -1.71 -3.69
C ASP A 99 21.28 -2.46 -3.66
N ARG A 100 21.19 -3.51 -4.47
CA ARG A 100 19.93 -4.20 -4.75
C ARG A 100 19.39 -4.92 -3.52
N GLU A 101 20.25 -5.58 -2.76
CA GLU A 101 19.88 -6.35 -1.56
C GLU A 101 19.43 -5.42 -0.44
N SER A 102 20.15 -4.32 -0.23
CA SER A 102 19.77 -3.30 0.74
C SER A 102 18.41 -2.66 0.39
N ALA A 103 18.19 -2.34 -0.89
CA ALA A 103 16.89 -1.84 -1.37
C ALA A 103 15.75 -2.84 -1.12
N LEU A 104 15.99 -4.13 -1.39
CA LEU A 104 15.04 -5.22 -1.11
C LEU A 104 14.69 -5.30 0.38
N GLY A 105 15.70 -5.30 1.24
CA GLY A 105 15.52 -5.38 2.69
C GLY A 105 14.77 -4.18 3.26
N GLU A 106 15.07 -2.97 2.78
CA GLU A 106 14.34 -1.76 3.16
C GLU A 106 12.89 -1.80 2.69
N PHE A 107 12.65 -2.12 1.42
CA PHE A 107 11.30 -2.22 0.86
C PHE A 107 10.46 -3.26 1.61
N TYR A 108 11.07 -4.40 1.97
CA TYR A 108 10.46 -5.43 2.79
C TYR A 108 10.05 -4.91 4.18
N ARG A 109 10.99 -4.30 4.92
CA ARG A 109 10.74 -3.75 6.26
C ARG A 109 9.67 -2.67 6.26
N ASP A 110 9.72 -1.77 5.28
CA ASP A 110 8.76 -0.69 5.16
C ASP A 110 7.37 -1.23 4.84
N GLY A 111 7.25 -2.17 3.90
CA GLY A 111 5.97 -2.79 3.59
C GLY A 111 5.37 -3.55 4.77
N LEU A 112 6.19 -4.25 5.58
CA LEU A 112 5.75 -4.87 6.82
C LEU A 112 5.24 -3.87 7.87
N ALA A 113 5.66 -2.60 7.80
CA ALA A 113 5.21 -1.56 8.72
C ALA A 113 4.00 -0.79 8.18
N VAL A 114 3.91 -0.58 6.87
CA VAL A 114 2.88 0.27 6.22
C VAL A 114 1.64 -0.52 5.83
N ILE A 115 1.78 -1.73 5.31
CA ILE A 115 0.64 -2.52 4.82
C ILE A 115 -0.31 -2.93 5.96
N PRO A 116 0.16 -3.40 7.14
CA PRO A 116 -0.75 -3.69 8.25
C PRO A 116 -1.50 -2.47 8.78
N GLU A 117 -0.86 -1.29 8.76
CA GLU A 117 -1.49 -0.02 9.11
C GLU A 117 -2.68 0.26 8.17
N PHE A 118 -2.45 0.20 6.86
CA PHE A 118 -3.51 0.32 5.85
C PHE A 118 -4.64 -0.69 6.05
N LEU A 119 -4.32 -1.98 6.22
CA LEU A 119 -5.33 -3.03 6.40
C LEU A 119 -6.18 -2.78 7.66
N THR A 120 -5.55 -2.32 8.74
CA THR A 120 -6.26 -1.96 9.98
C THR A 120 -7.21 -0.79 9.77
N LEU A 121 -6.79 0.25 9.04
CA LEU A 121 -7.65 1.38 8.67
C LEU A 121 -8.85 0.97 7.81
N MET A 122 -8.68 -0.08 6.98
CA MET A 122 -9.74 -0.67 6.18
C MET A 122 -10.58 -1.71 6.94
N GLY A 123 -10.22 -2.06 8.18
CA GLY A 123 -10.93 -3.05 9.00
C GLY A 123 -10.61 -4.51 8.67
N TYR A 124 -9.47 -4.79 8.02
CA TYR A 124 -9.04 -6.14 7.64
C TYR A 124 -7.92 -6.64 8.58
N PHE A 125 -8.05 -7.89 9.04
CA PHE A 125 -7.09 -8.57 9.91
C PHE A 125 -6.57 -9.86 9.28
N THR A 126 -6.25 -9.79 7.98
CA THR A 126 -5.84 -10.96 7.20
C THR A 126 -4.33 -11.14 7.17
N GLN A 127 -3.90 -12.38 6.95
CA GLN A 127 -2.48 -12.67 6.78
C GLN A 127 -1.98 -12.04 5.47
N ILE A 128 -0.89 -11.27 5.56
CA ILE A 128 -0.16 -10.77 4.39
C ILE A 128 0.66 -11.91 3.80
N LYS A 129 0.41 -12.21 2.52
CA LYS A 129 1.18 -13.16 1.72
C LYS A 129 1.99 -12.38 0.70
N ILE A 130 3.28 -12.66 0.64
CA ILE A 130 4.17 -11.97 -0.29
C ILE A 130 4.26 -12.79 -1.58
N LYS A 131 3.99 -12.13 -2.70
CA LYS A 131 3.98 -12.70 -4.05
C LYS A 131 5.11 -12.10 -4.88
N ASN A 132 5.51 -12.80 -5.95
CA ASN A 132 6.56 -12.36 -6.88
C ASN A 132 7.94 -12.17 -6.22
N LEU A 133 8.21 -12.88 -5.13
CA LEU A 133 9.53 -12.95 -4.53
C LEU A 133 10.52 -13.54 -5.54
N THR A 134 11.59 -12.80 -5.84
CA THR A 134 12.77 -13.38 -6.48
C THR A 134 13.58 -14.16 -5.44
N GLY A 135 14.32 -15.18 -5.85
CA GLY A 135 15.15 -15.99 -4.94
C GLY A 135 16.16 -15.16 -4.13
N GLU A 136 16.61 -14.04 -4.71
CA GLU A 136 17.54 -13.04 -4.14
C GLU A 136 17.10 -12.44 -2.81
N ILE A 137 15.82 -12.57 -2.45
CA ILE A 137 15.33 -12.08 -1.17
C ILE A 137 15.76 -13.02 -0.04
N TRP A 138 15.95 -14.32 -0.23
CA TRP A 138 16.24 -15.22 0.90
C TRP A 138 17.72 -15.33 1.29
N ASP A 139 18.60 -14.58 0.62
CA ASP A 139 20.05 -14.62 0.85
C ASP A 139 20.51 -13.65 1.96
N PHE A 140 19.57 -13.02 2.67
CA PHE A 140 19.83 -12.12 3.81
C PHE A 140 20.00 -12.79 5.18
#